data_AF-A0A2P8G630-F1
#
_entry.id   AF-A0A2P8G630-F1
#
_cell.length_a   1.000
_cell.length_b   1.000
_cell.length_c   1.000
_cell.angle_alpha   90.00
_cell.angle_beta   90.00
_cell.angle_gamma   90.00
#
_symmetry.space_group_name_H-M   'P 1'
#
loop_
_entity.id
_entity.type
_entity.pdbx_description
1 polymer ?
#
loop_
_entity_poly.entity_id
_entity_poly.type
_entity_poly.pdbx_seq_one_letter_code
_entity_poly.pdbx_strand_id
1 'polypeptide(L)'
;MADDTKTTQEAAPALRERVAVPLETGLPLLAKYGSFDLVETIIEGAANINPEKKARKKIFLTEADKKKERQQLKKRLELWSELLSSAESVPDMIETGQKQADSAFELLKENLGKAVEQIRPLEQSYRSVAMFFKNTEQDKVKNVTFMNAAADQLQDLDVTTFIDAVGEELASKYDRLDLRENYSILNVPGYLGSGKVVDKWAKMAHKNKVMLLTDFMHLDAPEDVMELFESANLTGGAAHLSNVMMTCNWLVGRAKHDDLGEEDDLYIPPSTALAGNVYKTLMSQVAAGKKHGTLSEVDGVRFPLKKSEIADLEKMGLIPMVNEYSKVMAFSAKTLFNGDNVGLQTYSVVRVFDYITKVLIDFLNRRAFENFDYNTKNDLKKQIIKFLDSVTGPGKLIEKFSVMRFEQDKDQKDKVYLDIHMVPYFPAKNFMIALTGQKGDDLDAAAWAAEYAQQ
;
A
#
# COMPACT_ATOMS: atom_id res chain seq x y z
N MET A 1 -62.29 -28.52 3.28
CA MET A 1 -61.82 -27.52 4.25
C MET A 1 -60.31 -27.51 4.10
N ALA A 2 -59.81 -26.82 3.06
CA ALA A 2 -59.52 -25.38 3.03
C ALA A 2 -58.33 -25.04 3.93
N ASP A 3 -57.13 -24.95 3.33
CA ASP A 3 -56.28 -23.78 3.51
C ASP A 3 -55.29 -23.69 2.33
N ASP A 4 -55.58 -22.80 1.40
CA ASP A 4 -54.78 -22.47 0.22
C ASP A 4 -54.28 -21.03 0.44
N THR A 5 -53.10 -20.87 1.04
CA THR A 5 -52.41 -19.56 1.11
C THR A 5 -51.36 -19.51 0.02
N LYS A 6 -51.81 -19.15 -1.19
CA LYS A 6 -50.93 -18.76 -2.30
C LYS A 6 -50.54 -17.29 -2.15
N THR A 7 -49.23 -17.10 -2.04
CA THR A 7 -48.48 -15.85 -2.07
C THR A 7 -48.83 -15.05 -3.32
N THR A 8 -49.36 -13.84 -3.12
CA THR A 8 -49.62 -12.84 -4.15
C THR A 8 -48.28 -12.28 -4.64
N GLN A 9 -47.80 -12.75 -5.80
CA GLN A 9 -46.82 -12.02 -6.59
C GLN A 9 -47.58 -10.94 -7.37
N GLU A 10 -47.36 -9.68 -7.03
CA GLU A 10 -47.81 -8.54 -7.85
C GLU A 10 -47.12 -8.63 -9.21
N ALA A 11 -47.87 -9.04 -10.22
CA ALA A 11 -47.45 -9.02 -11.61
C ALA A 11 -47.37 -7.57 -12.10
N ALA A 12 -46.23 -7.21 -12.70
CA ALA A 12 -46.04 -5.95 -13.41
C ALA A 12 -47.18 -5.69 -14.42
N PRO A 13 -47.62 -4.44 -14.62
CA PRO A 13 -48.71 -4.15 -15.55
C PRO A 13 -48.33 -4.57 -16.97
N ALA A 14 -49.19 -5.35 -17.61
CA ALA A 14 -49.02 -5.75 -18.99
C ALA A 14 -48.92 -4.51 -19.90
N LEU A 15 -47.81 -4.40 -20.63
CA LEU A 15 -47.63 -3.46 -21.73
C LEU A 15 -48.80 -3.60 -22.70
N ARG A 16 -49.60 -2.53 -22.85
CA ARG A 16 -50.66 -2.44 -23.88
C ARG A 16 -50.07 -2.88 -25.23
N GLU A 17 -50.71 -3.84 -25.88
CA GLU A 17 -50.34 -4.32 -27.21
C GLU A 17 -50.23 -3.13 -28.18
N ARG A 18 -49.00 -2.77 -28.57
CA ARG A 18 -48.73 -1.65 -29.46
C ARG A 18 -49.14 -2.05 -30.88
N VAL A 19 -50.31 -1.62 -31.33
CA VAL A 19 -50.65 -1.71 -32.76
C VAL A 19 -49.75 -0.73 -33.51
N ALA A 20 -48.76 -1.24 -34.23
CA ALA A 20 -47.89 -0.43 -35.08
C ALA A 20 -48.72 0.20 -36.19
N VAL A 21 -49.05 1.49 -36.06
CA VAL A 21 -49.72 2.24 -37.13
C VAL A 21 -48.76 2.36 -38.32
N PRO A 22 -49.13 1.94 -39.53
CA PRO A 22 -48.28 2.09 -40.70
C PRO A 22 -47.90 3.57 -40.91
N LEU A 23 -46.65 3.81 -41.34
CA LEU A 23 -46.12 5.17 -41.53
C LEU A 23 -47.01 6.01 -42.47
N GLU A 24 -47.63 5.35 -43.45
CA GLU A 24 -48.55 5.91 -44.44
C GLU A 24 -49.86 6.42 -43.82
N THR A 25 -50.26 5.87 -42.68
CA THR A 25 -51.47 6.25 -41.94
C THR A 25 -51.16 7.22 -40.78
N GLY A 26 -49.96 7.15 -40.20
CA GLY A 26 -49.53 8.03 -39.10
C GLY A 26 -49.06 9.42 -39.55
N LEU A 27 -48.36 9.52 -40.68
CA LEU A 27 -47.85 10.80 -41.21
C LEU A 27 -48.96 11.83 -41.51
N PRO A 28 -50.11 11.47 -42.10
CA PRO A 28 -51.20 12.42 -42.37
C PRO A 28 -51.80 13.02 -41.09
N LEU A 29 -51.80 12.29 -39.97
CA LEU A 29 -52.31 12.78 -38.69
C LEU A 29 -51.42 13.88 -38.09
N LEU A 30 -50.12 13.85 -38.39
CA LEU A 30 -49.14 14.86 -37.98
C LEU A 30 -49.18 16.12 -38.86
N ALA A 31 -49.85 16.08 -40.02
CA ALA A 31 -49.90 17.21 -40.96
C ALA A 31 -50.51 18.47 -40.32
N LYS A 32 -51.45 18.31 -39.39
CA LYS A 32 -52.08 19.43 -38.65
C LYS A 32 -51.13 20.13 -37.66
N TYR A 33 -50.01 19.50 -37.31
CA TYR A 33 -49.07 19.94 -36.27
C TYR A 33 -47.68 20.28 -36.82
N GLY A 34 -47.50 20.34 -38.15
CA GLY A 34 -46.21 20.63 -38.78
C GLY A 34 -45.50 19.43 -39.42
N SER A 35 -46.23 18.33 -39.68
CA SER A 35 -45.73 17.15 -40.40
C SER A 35 -44.50 16.53 -39.71
N PHE A 36 -43.65 15.82 -40.47
CA PHE A 36 -42.46 15.16 -39.93
C PHE A 36 -41.39 16.17 -39.45
N ASP A 37 -41.46 17.43 -39.86
CA ASP A 37 -40.52 18.49 -39.45
C ASP A 37 -40.58 18.75 -37.93
N LEU A 38 -41.76 18.60 -37.31
CA LEU A 38 -41.91 18.65 -35.86
C LEU A 38 -41.04 17.58 -35.17
N VAL A 39 -41.04 16.36 -35.73
CA VAL A 39 -40.25 15.22 -35.21
C VAL A 39 -38.75 15.43 -35.46
N GLU A 40 -38.36 15.98 -36.63
CA GLU A 40 -36.97 16.37 -36.90
C GLU A 40 -36.42 17.38 -35.89
N THR A 41 -37.27 18.30 -35.43
CA THR A 41 -36.87 19.42 -34.57
C THR A 41 -36.80 19.02 -33.10
N ILE A 42 -37.68 18.13 -32.65
CA ILE A 42 -37.77 17.69 -31.25
C ILE A 42 -36.82 16.51 -30.95
N ILE A 43 -36.69 15.57 -31.89
CA ILE A 43 -35.94 14.33 -31.66
C ILE A 43 -34.62 14.38 -32.41
N GLU A 44 -33.54 14.57 -31.67
CA GLU A 44 -32.20 14.61 -32.22
C GLU A 44 -31.88 13.29 -32.97
N GLY A 45 -31.52 13.43 -34.26
CA GLY A 45 -31.22 12.33 -35.17
C GLY A 45 -32.41 11.89 -36.05
N ALA A 46 -33.63 12.35 -35.77
CA ALA A 46 -34.81 12.00 -36.56
C ALA A 46 -34.77 12.54 -38.00
N ALA A 47 -34.00 13.62 -38.25
CA ALA A 47 -33.76 14.13 -39.60
C ALA A 47 -33.10 13.09 -40.55
N ASN A 48 -32.42 12.09 -40.00
CA ASN A 48 -31.81 11.01 -40.79
C ASN A 48 -32.84 9.97 -41.27
N ILE A 49 -34.06 9.95 -40.73
CA ILE A 49 -35.13 9.01 -41.11
C ILE A 49 -36.31 9.68 -41.81
N ASN A 50 -36.18 10.97 -42.16
CA ASN A 50 -37.23 11.74 -42.84
C ASN A 50 -37.65 11.07 -44.17
N PRO A 51 -38.94 10.75 -44.36
CA PRO A 51 -39.48 10.17 -45.60
C PRO A 51 -39.20 10.98 -46.86
N GLU A 52 -39.12 12.31 -46.76
CA GLU A 52 -38.91 13.22 -47.90
C GLU A 52 -37.45 13.20 -48.39
N LYS A 53 -36.49 13.00 -47.47
CA LYS A 53 -35.05 12.96 -47.76
C LYS A 53 -34.57 11.52 -48.06
N LYS A 54 -35.10 10.92 -49.14
CA LYS A 54 -34.89 9.50 -49.53
C LYS A 54 -33.43 9.06 -49.60
N ALA A 55 -32.54 9.89 -50.15
CA ALA A 55 -31.11 9.57 -50.26
C ALA A 55 -30.42 9.50 -48.88
N ARG A 56 -30.67 10.48 -48.01
CA ARG A 56 -30.12 10.55 -46.65
C ARG A 56 -30.63 9.39 -45.78
N LYS A 57 -31.93 9.08 -45.89
CA LYS A 57 -32.54 7.93 -45.21
C LYS A 57 -31.94 6.60 -45.67
N LYS A 58 -31.75 6.40 -46.97
CA LYS A 58 -31.13 5.19 -47.50
C LYS A 58 -29.72 5.02 -46.97
N ILE A 59 -28.87 6.05 -47.07
CA ILE A 59 -27.51 6.05 -46.54
C ILE A 59 -27.50 5.76 -45.03
N PHE A 60 -28.33 6.44 -44.25
CA PHE A 60 -28.39 6.22 -42.80
C PHE A 60 -28.83 4.81 -42.41
N LEU A 61 -29.70 4.16 -43.21
CA LEU A 61 -30.18 2.81 -42.95
C LEU A 61 -29.22 1.71 -43.43
N THR A 62 -28.45 1.94 -44.49
CA THR A 62 -27.58 0.92 -45.10
C THR A 62 -26.13 0.97 -44.63
N GLU A 63 -25.59 2.15 -44.29
CA GLU A 63 -24.17 2.29 -43.95
C GLU A 63 -23.81 1.60 -42.63
N ALA A 64 -22.67 0.89 -42.60
CA ALA A 64 -22.21 0.18 -41.40
C ALA A 64 -21.82 1.13 -40.27
N ASP A 65 -21.17 2.25 -40.60
CA ASP A 65 -20.65 3.23 -39.64
C ASP A 65 -21.75 3.97 -38.88
N LYS A 66 -22.99 3.94 -39.40
CA LYS A 66 -24.17 4.56 -38.79
C LYS A 66 -24.94 3.62 -37.84
N LYS A 67 -24.45 2.40 -37.60
CA LYS A 67 -25.11 1.41 -36.73
C LYS A 67 -25.34 1.91 -35.30
N LYS A 68 -24.33 2.58 -34.71
CA LYS A 68 -24.44 3.14 -33.34
C LYS A 68 -25.47 4.26 -33.27
N GLU A 69 -25.45 5.18 -34.24
CA GLU A 69 -26.43 6.27 -34.35
C GLU A 69 -27.85 5.75 -34.56
N ARG A 70 -28.04 4.69 -35.36
CA ARG A 70 -29.35 4.02 -35.52
C ARG A 70 -29.89 3.44 -34.22
N GLN A 71 -29.04 2.76 -33.44
CA GLN A 71 -29.44 2.18 -32.15
C GLN A 71 -29.83 3.27 -31.15
N GLN A 72 -29.07 4.37 -31.10
CA GLN A 72 -29.38 5.52 -30.25
C GLN A 72 -30.69 6.19 -30.66
N LEU A 73 -30.91 6.44 -31.95
CA LEU A 73 -32.15 7.01 -32.46
C LEU A 73 -33.35 6.12 -32.15
N LYS A 74 -33.22 4.80 -32.36
CA LYS A 74 -34.26 3.83 -32.01
C LYS A 74 -34.63 3.93 -30.53
N LYS A 75 -33.63 3.93 -29.63
CA LYS A 75 -33.87 4.04 -28.18
C LYS A 75 -34.53 5.36 -27.79
N ARG A 76 -34.13 6.48 -28.42
CA ARG A 76 -34.78 7.79 -28.21
C ARG A 76 -36.24 7.77 -28.64
N LEU A 77 -36.54 7.21 -29.81
CA LEU A 77 -37.91 7.09 -30.31
C LEU A 77 -38.78 6.19 -29.42
N GLU A 78 -38.20 5.11 -28.88
CA GLU A 78 -38.88 4.24 -27.92
C GLU A 78 -39.22 4.98 -26.61
N LEU A 79 -38.29 5.75 -26.06
CA LEU A 79 -38.50 6.58 -24.86
C LEU A 79 -39.57 7.66 -25.09
N TRP A 80 -39.51 8.39 -26.21
CA TRP A 80 -40.54 9.37 -26.58
C TRP A 80 -41.90 8.71 -26.77
N SER A 81 -41.95 7.56 -27.43
CA SER A 81 -43.19 6.80 -27.61
C SER A 81 -43.78 6.34 -26.28
N GLU A 82 -42.94 5.91 -25.33
CA GLU A 82 -43.38 5.50 -24.01
C GLU A 82 -43.93 6.69 -23.22
N LEU A 83 -43.19 7.80 -23.17
CA LEU A 83 -43.57 9.02 -22.47
C LEU A 83 -44.89 9.62 -23.00
N LEU A 84 -45.05 9.69 -24.33
CA LEU A 84 -46.26 10.18 -24.99
C LEU A 84 -47.47 9.24 -24.79
N SER A 85 -47.22 7.96 -24.48
CA SER A 85 -48.30 6.99 -24.24
C SER A 85 -48.70 6.91 -22.77
N SER A 86 -47.82 7.31 -21.85
CA SER A 86 -48.03 7.21 -20.40
C SER A 86 -48.54 8.49 -19.74
N ALA A 87 -48.45 9.64 -20.42
CA ALA A 87 -48.80 10.95 -19.87
C ALA A 87 -49.94 11.61 -20.67
N GLU A 88 -50.88 12.24 -19.97
CA GLU A 88 -52.05 12.89 -20.58
C GLU A 88 -51.85 14.40 -20.79
N SER A 89 -50.87 15.00 -20.09
CA SER A 89 -50.53 16.42 -20.19
C SER A 89 -49.02 16.68 -20.19
N VAL A 90 -48.62 17.86 -20.65
CA VAL A 90 -47.19 18.29 -20.65
C VAL A 90 -46.60 18.32 -19.23
N PRO A 91 -47.29 18.83 -18.19
CA PRO A 91 -46.82 18.68 -16.80
C PRO A 91 -46.57 17.23 -16.39
N ASP A 92 -47.48 16.31 -16.72
CA ASP A 92 -47.33 14.89 -16.36
C ASP A 92 -46.14 14.23 -17.09
N MET A 93 -45.87 14.65 -18.33
CA MET A 93 -44.69 14.22 -19.08
C MET A 93 -43.40 14.69 -18.39
N ILE A 94 -43.36 15.92 -17.89
CA ILE A 94 -42.21 16.46 -17.16
C ILE A 94 -42.01 15.67 -15.86
N GLU A 95 -43.08 15.45 -15.09
CA GLU A 95 -43.01 14.71 -13.82
C GLU A 95 -42.59 13.25 -14.03
N THR A 96 -43.17 12.57 -15.02
CA THR A 96 -42.83 11.18 -15.37
C THR A 96 -41.38 11.08 -15.85
N GLY A 97 -40.94 12.02 -16.69
CA GLY A 97 -39.56 12.08 -17.18
C GLY A 97 -38.57 12.31 -16.04
N GLN A 98 -38.87 13.22 -15.12
CA GLN A 98 -38.05 13.47 -13.94
C GLN A 98 -37.98 12.24 -13.05
N LYS A 99 -39.12 11.60 -12.76
CA LYS A 99 -39.18 10.38 -11.94
C LYS A 99 -38.40 9.22 -12.54
N GLN A 100 -38.47 9.05 -13.86
CA GLN A 100 -37.67 8.04 -14.57
C GLN A 100 -36.17 8.37 -14.53
N ALA A 101 -35.80 9.64 -14.70
CA ALA A 101 -34.41 10.07 -14.59
C ALA A 101 -33.86 9.84 -13.18
N ASP A 102 -34.62 10.22 -12.15
CA ASP A 102 -34.25 10.02 -10.75
C ASP A 102 -34.10 8.53 -10.42
N SER A 103 -35.06 7.70 -10.86
CA SER A 103 -35.00 6.25 -10.69
C SER A 103 -33.80 5.61 -11.40
N ALA A 104 -33.48 6.05 -12.62
CA ALA A 104 -32.32 5.56 -13.36
C ALA A 104 -31.00 6.01 -12.70
N PHE A 105 -30.98 7.21 -12.12
CA PHE A 105 -29.83 7.75 -11.41
C PHE A 105 -29.56 6.99 -10.10
N GLU A 106 -30.59 6.70 -9.32
CA GLU A 106 -30.47 5.89 -8.11
C GLU A 106 -30.03 4.45 -8.43
N LEU A 107 -30.56 3.84 -9.50
CA LEU A 107 -30.09 2.54 -9.97
C LEU A 107 -28.63 2.58 -10.44
N LEU A 108 -28.20 3.67 -11.09
CA LEU A 108 -26.81 3.85 -11.49
C LEU A 108 -25.90 3.94 -10.27
N LYS A 109 -26.25 4.73 -9.26
CA LYS A 109 -25.50 4.83 -8.00
C LYS A 109 -25.37 3.47 -7.31
N GLU A 110 -26.46 2.73 -7.19
CA GLU A 110 -26.45 1.39 -6.57
C GLU A 110 -25.50 0.44 -7.32
N ASN A 111 -25.55 0.44 -8.65
CA ASN A 111 -24.67 -0.39 -9.47
C ASN A 111 -23.20 0.03 -9.39
N LEU A 112 -22.93 1.35 -9.35
CA LEU A 112 -21.58 1.87 -9.16
C LEU A 112 -21.04 1.53 -7.77
N GLY A 113 -21.84 1.69 -6.72
CA GLY A 113 -21.46 1.29 -5.36
C GLY A 113 -21.10 -0.19 -5.27
N LYS A 114 -21.91 -1.07 -5.87
CA LYS A 114 -21.59 -2.52 -5.98
C LYS A 114 -20.30 -2.78 -6.75
N ALA A 115 -20.07 -2.05 -7.85
CA ALA A 115 -18.85 -2.21 -8.64
C ALA A 115 -17.62 -1.78 -7.85
N VAL A 116 -17.68 -0.63 -7.16
CA VAL A 116 -16.60 -0.13 -6.30
C VAL A 116 -16.29 -1.12 -5.18
N GLU A 117 -17.31 -1.66 -4.53
CA GLU A 117 -17.12 -2.65 -3.45
C GLU A 117 -16.48 -3.94 -3.96
N GLN A 118 -16.88 -4.42 -5.14
CA GLN A 118 -16.26 -5.61 -5.74
C GLN A 118 -14.79 -5.41 -6.13
N ILE A 119 -14.41 -4.21 -6.58
CA ILE A 119 -13.01 -3.92 -6.97
C ILE A 119 -12.14 -3.51 -5.79
N ARG A 120 -12.72 -3.22 -4.61
CA ARG A 120 -12.03 -2.69 -3.42
C ARG A 120 -10.73 -3.46 -3.08
N PRO A 121 -10.69 -4.81 -3.03
CA PRO A 121 -9.45 -5.55 -2.71
C PRO A 121 -8.37 -5.40 -3.80
N LEU A 122 -8.80 -5.34 -5.07
CA LEU A 122 -7.89 -5.15 -6.20
C LEU A 122 -7.33 -3.72 -6.21
N GLU A 123 -8.19 -2.73 -5.94
CA GLU A 123 -7.80 -1.34 -5.81
C GLU A 123 -6.78 -1.16 -4.69
N GLN A 124 -7.04 -1.74 -3.50
CA GLN A 124 -6.11 -1.72 -2.37
C GLN A 124 -4.74 -2.28 -2.76
N SER A 125 -4.71 -3.47 -3.39
CA SER A 125 -3.47 -4.14 -3.78
C SER A 125 -2.63 -3.34 -4.78
N TYR A 126 -3.25 -2.82 -5.85
CA TYR A 126 -2.54 -2.04 -6.85
C TYR A 126 -2.13 -0.66 -6.35
N ARG A 127 -2.92 -0.02 -5.46
CA ARG A 127 -2.52 1.21 -4.79
C ARG A 127 -1.34 0.98 -3.85
N SER A 128 -1.31 -0.13 -3.12
CA SER A 128 -0.16 -0.53 -2.30
C SER A 128 1.13 -0.64 -3.11
N VAL A 129 1.08 -1.31 -4.26
CA VAL A 129 2.22 -1.40 -5.19
C VAL A 129 2.62 -0.02 -5.72
N ALA A 130 1.65 0.81 -6.10
CA ALA A 130 1.92 2.17 -6.54
C ALA A 130 2.60 3.02 -5.44
N MET A 131 2.18 2.86 -4.19
CA MET A 131 2.80 3.57 -3.06
C MET A 131 4.25 3.20 -2.83
N PHE A 132 4.64 1.92 -3.03
CA PHE A 132 6.05 1.54 -3.00
C PHE A 132 6.85 2.39 -3.98
N PHE A 133 6.45 2.42 -5.26
CA PHE A 133 7.18 3.18 -6.29
C PHE A 133 7.19 4.69 -6.02
N LYS A 134 6.05 5.28 -5.66
CA LYS A 134 5.95 6.71 -5.32
C LYS A 134 6.89 7.11 -4.18
N ASN A 135 7.06 6.23 -3.19
CA ASN A 135 7.90 6.49 -2.03
C ASN A 135 9.38 6.14 -2.24
N THR A 136 9.74 5.44 -3.33
CA THR A 136 11.16 5.26 -3.71
C THR A 136 11.78 6.53 -4.27
N GLU A 137 10.99 7.45 -4.85
CA GLU A 137 11.48 8.69 -5.50
C GLU A 137 12.63 8.45 -6.49
N GLN A 138 12.64 7.29 -7.15
CA GLN A 138 13.64 6.91 -8.15
C GLN A 138 12.96 6.63 -9.48
N ASP A 139 13.56 7.12 -10.57
CA ASP A 139 13.10 6.83 -11.94
C ASP A 139 13.21 5.35 -12.29
N LYS A 140 14.15 4.63 -11.65
CA LYS A 140 14.39 3.20 -11.89
C LYS A 140 14.75 2.48 -10.62
N VAL A 141 13.87 1.60 -10.18
CA VAL A 141 14.12 0.63 -9.11
C VAL A 141 14.76 -0.63 -9.71
N LYS A 142 15.80 -1.15 -9.06
CA LYS A 142 16.52 -2.35 -9.51
C LYS A 142 16.16 -3.55 -8.64
N ASN A 143 16.20 -4.75 -9.20
CA ASN A 143 16.01 -6.01 -8.49
C ASN A 143 14.69 -6.07 -7.70
N VAL A 144 13.57 -5.86 -8.41
CA VAL A 144 12.23 -5.93 -7.84
C VAL A 144 11.51 -7.14 -8.43
N THR A 145 10.93 -7.94 -7.56
CA THR A 145 10.15 -9.13 -7.91
C THR A 145 8.79 -9.02 -7.24
N PHE A 146 7.72 -9.34 -7.98
CA PHE A 146 6.35 -9.35 -7.48
C PHE A 146 5.82 -10.77 -7.49
N MET A 147 5.21 -11.17 -6.37
CA MET A 147 4.48 -12.41 -6.24
C MET A 147 3.05 -12.07 -5.84
N ASN A 148 2.08 -12.52 -6.64
CA ASN A 148 0.67 -12.35 -6.31
C ASN A 148 0.22 -13.54 -5.44
N ALA A 149 -0.27 -13.25 -4.25
CA ALA A 149 -0.77 -14.21 -3.30
C ALA A 149 -1.92 -13.59 -2.50
N ALA A 150 -2.94 -14.37 -2.20
CA ALA A 150 -4.01 -13.92 -1.30
C ALA A 150 -3.54 -13.92 0.16
N ALA A 151 -4.12 -13.04 0.99
CA ALA A 151 -3.65 -12.84 2.36
C ALA A 151 -3.76 -14.11 3.23
N ASP A 152 -4.82 -14.88 3.05
CA ASP A 152 -5.04 -16.18 3.70
C ASP A 152 -3.94 -17.18 3.36
N GLN A 153 -3.51 -17.24 2.10
CA GLN A 153 -2.42 -18.11 1.65
C GLN A 153 -1.05 -17.75 2.23
N LEU A 154 -0.86 -16.49 2.65
CA LEU A 154 0.37 -16.02 3.31
C LEU A 154 0.37 -16.30 4.83
N GLN A 155 -0.81 -16.57 5.39
CA GLN A 155 -1.03 -16.91 6.79
C GLN A 155 -1.13 -18.42 7.04
N ASP A 156 -1.37 -19.20 5.98
CA ASP A 156 -1.52 -20.65 6.06
C ASP A 156 -0.16 -21.35 6.22
N LEU A 157 -0.01 -22.12 7.30
CA LEU A 157 1.17 -22.95 7.58
C LEU A 157 0.97 -24.42 7.23
N ASP A 158 -0.23 -24.82 6.85
CA ASP A 158 -0.54 -26.16 6.35
C ASP A 158 -0.31 -26.21 4.82
N VAL A 159 -0.64 -25.14 4.09
CA VAL A 159 -0.37 -24.99 2.65
C VAL A 159 0.68 -23.90 2.40
N THR A 160 1.95 -24.27 2.52
CA THR A 160 3.07 -23.32 2.51
C THR A 160 3.61 -22.94 1.13
N THR A 161 2.88 -23.22 0.04
CA THR A 161 3.38 -23.06 -1.35
C THR A 161 4.02 -21.69 -1.62
N PHE A 162 3.38 -20.60 -1.17
CA PHE A 162 3.91 -19.25 -1.37
C PHE A 162 5.08 -18.92 -0.44
N ILE A 163 5.01 -19.35 0.82
CA ILE A 163 6.07 -19.16 1.80
C ILE A 163 7.33 -19.88 1.31
N ASP A 164 7.20 -21.12 0.85
CA ASP A 164 8.33 -21.92 0.37
C ASP A 164 8.89 -21.36 -0.94
N ALA A 165 8.04 -20.91 -1.88
CA ALA A 165 8.50 -20.25 -3.10
C ALA A 165 9.35 -18.99 -2.81
N VAL A 166 8.92 -18.15 -1.87
CA VAL A 166 9.73 -16.98 -1.44
C VAL A 166 11.00 -17.44 -0.74
N GLY A 167 10.91 -18.45 0.13
CA GLY A 167 12.06 -19.01 0.84
C GLY A 167 13.14 -19.55 -0.09
N GLU A 168 12.74 -20.28 -1.12
CA GLU A 168 13.62 -20.81 -2.17
C GLU A 168 14.22 -19.71 -3.03
N GLU A 169 13.43 -18.71 -3.45
CA GLU A 169 13.95 -17.55 -4.19
C GLU A 169 15.00 -16.81 -3.37
N LEU A 170 14.71 -16.46 -2.11
CA LEU A 170 15.67 -15.76 -1.23
C LEU A 170 16.92 -16.59 -0.99
N ALA A 171 16.76 -17.89 -0.69
CA ALA A 171 17.88 -18.79 -0.45
C ALA A 171 18.74 -18.96 -1.70
N SER A 172 18.13 -19.17 -2.86
CA SER A 172 18.84 -19.38 -4.13
C SER A 172 19.68 -18.16 -4.52
N LYS A 173 19.21 -16.93 -4.23
CA LYS A 173 19.97 -15.70 -4.50
C LYS A 173 21.04 -15.43 -3.43
N TYR A 174 20.78 -15.79 -2.17
CA TYR A 174 21.74 -15.61 -1.07
C TYR A 174 22.83 -16.68 -1.03
N ASP A 175 22.61 -17.87 -1.57
CA ASP A 175 23.59 -18.96 -1.64
C ASP A 175 24.56 -18.84 -2.83
N ARG A 176 24.37 -17.83 -3.69
CA ARG A 176 25.31 -17.54 -4.78
C ARG A 176 26.64 -17.04 -4.23
N LEU A 177 27.73 -17.57 -4.76
CA LEU A 177 29.10 -17.13 -4.41
C LEU A 177 29.32 -15.62 -4.57
N ASP A 178 28.73 -15.04 -5.62
CA ASP A 178 28.86 -13.61 -5.95
C ASP A 178 27.78 -12.72 -5.30
N LEU A 179 26.82 -13.32 -4.59
CA LEU A 179 25.67 -12.66 -3.98
C LEU A 179 24.89 -11.71 -4.91
N ARG A 180 25.04 -11.87 -6.23
CA ARG A 180 24.37 -11.01 -7.22
C ARG A 180 22.87 -11.27 -7.18
N GLU A 181 22.11 -10.20 -7.35
CA GLU A 181 20.63 -10.21 -7.34
C GLU A 181 20.04 -10.62 -5.98
N ASN A 182 20.82 -10.62 -4.90
CA ASN A 182 20.25 -10.84 -3.57
C ASN A 182 19.32 -9.68 -3.16
N TYR A 183 18.37 -10.02 -2.28
CA TYR A 183 17.39 -9.07 -1.79
C TYR A 183 17.85 -8.45 -0.48
N SER A 184 17.39 -7.23 -0.20
CA SER A 184 17.60 -6.52 1.07
C SER A 184 16.31 -6.23 1.81
N ILE A 185 15.18 -6.23 1.10
CA ILE A 185 13.84 -5.96 1.61
C ILE A 185 12.91 -7.07 1.11
N LEU A 186 12.12 -7.62 2.02
CA LEU A 186 10.96 -8.46 1.76
C LEU A 186 9.75 -7.71 2.30
N ASN A 187 8.79 -7.37 1.45
CA ASN A 187 7.59 -6.68 1.87
C ASN A 187 6.40 -7.63 1.73
N VAL A 188 5.70 -7.90 2.84
CA VAL A 188 4.48 -8.70 2.89
C VAL A 188 3.36 -7.82 3.45
N PRO A 189 2.62 -7.11 2.57
CA PRO A 189 1.65 -6.10 2.99
C PRO A 189 0.46 -6.71 3.74
N GLY A 190 -0.01 -6.02 4.77
CA GLY A 190 -1.12 -6.46 5.60
C GLY A 190 -0.67 -7.29 6.80
N TYR A 191 -1.64 -7.72 7.60
CA TYR A 191 -1.38 -8.47 8.83
C TYR A 191 -1.12 -9.94 8.54
N LEU A 192 0.01 -10.47 9.06
CA LEU A 192 0.39 -11.87 8.94
C LEU A 192 -0.28 -12.80 9.96
N GLY A 193 -1.13 -12.28 10.85
CA GLY A 193 -1.84 -13.12 11.82
C GLY A 193 -0.95 -13.56 12.97
N SER A 194 -1.03 -14.85 13.30
CA SER A 194 -0.46 -15.41 14.53
C SER A 194 1.06 -15.28 14.62
N GLY A 195 1.58 -15.26 15.85
CA GLY A 195 3.02 -15.24 16.11
C GLY A 195 3.79 -16.36 15.41
N LYS A 196 3.18 -17.55 15.19
CA LYS A 196 3.81 -18.66 14.46
C LYS A 196 4.11 -18.32 13.00
N VAL A 197 3.17 -17.64 12.34
CA VAL A 197 3.31 -17.21 10.94
C VAL A 197 4.40 -16.15 10.84
N VAL A 198 4.32 -15.13 11.71
CA VAL A 198 5.35 -14.08 11.80
C VAL A 198 6.73 -14.69 12.04
N ASP A 199 6.85 -15.67 12.94
CA ASP A 199 8.11 -16.37 13.23
C ASP A 199 8.67 -17.12 12.00
N LYS A 200 7.81 -17.75 11.20
CA LYS A 200 8.22 -18.48 9.98
C LYS A 200 8.80 -17.51 8.95
N TRP A 201 8.10 -16.39 8.69
CA TRP A 201 8.58 -15.34 7.80
C TRP A 201 9.85 -14.67 8.33
N ALA A 202 9.90 -14.38 9.62
CA ALA A 202 11.05 -13.75 10.28
C ALA A 202 12.31 -14.63 10.23
N LYS A 203 12.19 -15.94 10.48
CA LYS A 203 13.31 -16.89 10.37
C LYS A 203 13.85 -16.94 8.93
N MET A 204 12.96 -16.94 7.95
CA MET A 204 13.34 -16.89 6.53
C MET A 204 14.07 -15.58 6.21
N ALA A 205 13.54 -14.44 6.63
CA ALA A 205 14.15 -13.13 6.41
C ALA A 205 15.53 -13.02 7.08
N HIS A 206 15.63 -13.39 8.35
CA HIS A 206 16.88 -13.36 9.12
C HIS A 206 17.95 -14.30 8.55
N LYS A 207 17.57 -15.52 8.13
CA LYS A 207 18.51 -16.48 7.51
C LYS A 207 19.13 -15.90 6.23
N ASN A 208 18.34 -15.20 5.43
CA ASN A 208 18.76 -14.61 4.16
C ASN A 208 19.24 -13.15 4.29
N LYS A 209 19.33 -12.63 5.52
CA LYS A 209 19.79 -11.26 5.81
C LYS A 209 18.94 -10.19 5.10
N VAL A 210 17.63 -10.39 5.10
CA VAL A 210 16.62 -9.53 4.46
C VAL A 210 15.77 -8.88 5.54
N MET A 211 15.37 -7.63 5.32
CA MET A 211 14.44 -6.94 6.22
C MET A 211 12.98 -7.23 5.79
N LEU A 212 12.21 -7.88 6.66
CA LEU A 212 10.77 -8.09 6.48
C LEU A 212 10.02 -6.82 6.92
N LEU A 213 9.18 -6.28 6.04
CA LEU A 213 8.18 -5.27 6.35
C LEU A 213 6.80 -5.88 6.22
N THR A 214 5.95 -5.66 7.23
CA THR A 214 4.57 -6.12 7.28
C THR A 214 3.76 -5.17 8.17
N ASP A 215 2.46 -5.37 8.29
CA ASP A 215 1.57 -4.50 9.05
C ASP A 215 0.94 -5.23 10.22
N PHE A 216 0.54 -4.48 11.24
CA PHE A 216 -0.42 -4.95 12.22
C PHE A 216 -1.86 -4.73 11.70
N MET A 217 -2.84 -5.31 12.40
CA MET A 217 -4.26 -5.25 12.06
C MET A 217 -4.73 -3.82 11.77
N HIS A 218 -5.64 -3.69 10.79
CA HIS A 218 -6.36 -2.45 10.56
C HIS A 218 -7.47 -2.31 11.62
N LEU A 219 -7.33 -1.33 12.50
CA LEU A 219 -8.21 -1.12 13.65
C LEU A 219 -8.63 0.36 13.71
N ASP A 220 -9.70 0.65 14.44
CA ASP A 220 -10.35 1.97 14.43
C ASP A 220 -9.78 2.96 15.44
N ALA A 221 -9.17 2.46 16.52
CA ALA A 221 -8.63 3.28 17.59
C ALA A 221 -7.20 2.87 18.00
N PRO A 222 -6.39 3.81 18.50
CA PRO A 222 -5.05 3.51 19.00
C PRO A 222 -5.07 2.58 20.21
N GLU A 223 -6.07 2.70 21.09
CA GLU A 223 -6.24 1.82 22.25
C GLU A 223 -6.42 0.35 21.84
N ASP A 224 -7.25 0.09 20.83
CA ASP A 224 -7.46 -1.25 20.29
C ASP A 224 -6.17 -1.84 19.70
N VAL A 225 -5.37 -0.99 19.01
CA VAL A 225 -4.06 -1.41 18.48
C VAL A 225 -3.15 -1.85 19.62
N MET A 226 -3.08 -1.07 20.70
CA MET A 226 -2.23 -1.39 21.85
C MET A 226 -2.72 -2.68 22.54
N GLU A 227 -4.00 -2.79 22.85
CA GLU A 227 -4.57 -3.96 23.54
C GLU A 227 -4.40 -5.26 22.74
N LEU A 228 -4.75 -5.22 21.44
CA LEU A 228 -4.67 -6.41 20.60
C LEU A 228 -3.22 -6.77 20.26
N PHE A 229 -2.32 -5.80 20.14
CA PHE A 229 -0.90 -6.09 19.89
C PHE A 229 -0.24 -6.72 21.12
N GLU A 230 -0.53 -6.22 22.32
CA GLU A 230 -0.06 -6.82 23.57
C GLU A 230 -0.57 -8.26 23.70
N SER A 231 -1.85 -8.48 23.40
CA SER A 231 -2.47 -9.81 23.41
C SER A 231 -1.88 -10.76 22.36
N ALA A 232 -1.51 -10.25 21.18
CA ALA A 232 -0.92 -11.04 20.11
C ALA A 232 0.52 -11.50 20.42
N ASN A 233 1.20 -10.81 21.33
CA ASN A 233 2.55 -11.13 21.83
C ASN A 233 3.56 -11.44 20.69
N LEU A 234 3.61 -10.55 19.70
CA LEU A 234 4.44 -10.73 18.49
C LEU A 234 5.91 -10.34 18.68
N THR A 235 6.25 -9.71 19.82
CA THR A 235 7.63 -9.34 20.15
C THR A 235 8.35 -10.40 20.97
N GLY A 236 9.68 -10.40 20.92
CA GLY A 236 10.46 -11.35 21.71
C GLY A 236 11.96 -11.16 21.59
N GLY A 237 12.71 -11.88 22.44
CA GLY A 237 14.17 -11.87 22.48
C GLY A 237 14.85 -12.76 21.43
N ALA A 238 14.10 -13.34 20.51
CA ALA A 238 14.66 -14.21 19.47
C ALA A 238 15.28 -13.37 18.35
N ALA A 239 16.53 -13.67 17.98
CA ALA A 239 17.31 -12.85 17.04
C ALA A 239 16.62 -12.63 15.68
N HIS A 240 15.83 -13.59 15.19
CA HIS A 240 15.15 -13.45 13.91
C HIS A 240 14.10 -12.34 13.88
N LEU A 241 13.55 -11.94 15.03
CA LEU A 241 12.61 -10.82 15.14
C LEU A 241 13.28 -9.46 14.89
N SER A 242 14.62 -9.39 14.94
CA SER A 242 15.37 -8.17 14.60
C SER A 242 15.28 -7.82 13.11
N ASN A 243 14.91 -8.78 12.26
CA ASN A 243 14.70 -8.56 10.83
C ASN A 243 13.24 -8.23 10.49
N VAL A 244 12.38 -7.91 11.47
CA VAL A 244 10.96 -7.62 11.24
C VAL A 244 10.61 -6.19 11.65
N MET A 245 10.04 -5.45 10.71
CA MET A 245 9.37 -4.17 10.90
C MET A 245 7.87 -4.38 10.79
N MET A 246 7.13 -3.90 11.79
CA MET A 246 5.68 -3.98 11.80
C MET A 246 5.07 -2.59 11.90
N THR A 247 4.39 -2.16 10.85
CA THR A 247 3.72 -0.86 10.79
C THR A 247 2.31 -0.93 11.36
N CYS A 248 1.80 0.19 11.88
CA CYS A 248 0.40 0.30 12.32
C CYS A 248 -0.16 1.69 11.96
N ASN A 249 -1.47 1.86 12.17
CA ASN A 249 -2.27 3.00 11.72
C ASN A 249 -2.25 3.13 10.18
N TRP A 250 -3.26 2.53 9.54
CA TRP A 250 -3.27 2.37 8.08
C TRP A 250 -3.41 3.70 7.35
N LEU A 251 -2.94 3.74 6.10
CA LEU A 251 -2.92 4.95 5.28
C LEU A 251 -4.24 5.10 4.53
N VAL A 252 -4.71 6.34 4.37
CA VAL A 252 -5.82 6.65 3.45
C VAL A 252 -5.27 6.60 2.03
N GLY A 253 -5.67 5.59 1.25
CA GLY A 253 -5.27 5.39 -0.15
C GLY A 253 -6.21 6.04 -1.16
N ARG A 254 -7.47 6.26 -0.79
CA ARG A 254 -8.50 7.02 -1.52
C ARG A 254 -9.59 7.45 -0.54
N ALA A 255 -10.06 8.70 -0.66
CA ALA A 255 -11.24 9.16 0.08
C ALA A 255 -12.49 8.38 -0.35
N LYS A 256 -13.42 8.18 0.58
CA LYS A 256 -14.70 7.55 0.29
C LYS A 256 -15.51 8.26 -0.80
N HIS A 257 -16.26 7.48 -1.54
CA HIS A 257 -17.26 7.99 -2.48
C HIS A 257 -18.58 8.30 -1.75
N ASP A 258 -18.71 9.53 -1.24
CA ASP A 258 -19.93 10.02 -0.57
C ASP A 258 -21.18 9.90 -1.48
N ASP A 259 -20.98 10.07 -2.79
CA ASP A 259 -22.02 9.99 -3.81
C ASP A 259 -22.51 8.55 -4.10
N LEU A 260 -21.70 7.55 -3.72
CA LEU A 260 -21.99 6.13 -3.89
C LEU A 260 -22.31 5.40 -2.58
N GLY A 261 -22.30 6.12 -1.44
CA GLY A 261 -22.63 5.56 -0.13
C GLY A 261 -21.53 4.71 0.51
N GLU A 262 -20.26 4.92 0.16
CA GLU A 262 -19.15 4.32 0.92
C GLU A 262 -19.09 4.92 2.34
N GLU A 263 -19.10 4.07 3.37
CA GLU A 263 -19.01 4.53 4.76
C GLU A 263 -17.58 4.96 5.13
N ASP A 264 -16.61 4.14 4.72
CA ASP A 264 -15.19 4.29 5.03
C ASP A 264 -14.34 4.60 3.80
N ASP A 265 -13.26 5.36 4.04
CA ASP A 265 -12.18 5.52 3.08
C ASP A 265 -11.55 4.18 2.69
N LEU A 266 -10.89 4.14 1.54
CA LEU A 266 -10.07 3.00 1.17
C LEU A 266 -8.73 3.08 1.89
N TYR A 267 -8.54 2.23 2.90
CA TYR A 267 -7.28 2.11 3.61
C TYR A 267 -6.31 1.16 2.90
N ILE A 268 -5.03 1.48 2.95
CA ILE A 268 -3.96 0.65 2.39
C ILE A 268 -2.89 0.34 3.46
N PRO A 269 -2.28 -0.85 3.42
CA PRO A 269 -1.21 -1.23 4.35
C PRO A 269 -0.01 -0.26 4.28
N PRO A 270 0.42 0.35 5.39
CA PRO A 270 1.56 1.27 5.40
C PRO A 270 2.91 0.69 5.00
N SER A 271 3.13 -0.61 5.23
CA SER A 271 4.40 -1.29 4.99
C SER A 271 4.93 -1.07 3.57
N THR A 272 4.06 -0.94 2.58
CA THR A 272 4.45 -0.75 1.18
C THR A 272 5.04 0.64 0.92
N ALA A 273 4.41 1.68 1.47
CA ALA A 273 4.92 3.04 1.40
C ALA A 273 6.24 3.16 2.17
N LEU A 274 6.29 2.57 3.38
CA LEU A 274 7.50 2.54 4.19
C LEU A 274 8.63 1.78 3.50
N ALA A 275 8.37 0.66 2.83
CA ALA A 275 9.37 -0.10 2.09
C ALA A 275 10.02 0.74 0.98
N GLY A 276 9.23 1.54 0.25
CA GLY A 276 9.74 2.49 -0.73
C GLY A 276 10.64 3.56 -0.08
N ASN A 277 10.20 4.10 1.05
CA ASN A 277 10.96 5.11 1.78
C ASN A 277 12.28 4.55 2.38
N VAL A 278 12.25 3.32 2.89
CA VAL A 278 13.40 2.55 3.39
C VAL A 278 14.37 2.20 2.27
N TYR A 279 13.88 2.01 1.05
CA TYR A 279 14.69 1.76 -0.14
C TYR A 279 15.47 3.00 -0.58
N LYS A 280 14.87 4.20 -0.54
CA LYS A 280 15.58 5.45 -0.90
C LYS A 280 16.49 5.99 0.21
N THR A 281 16.12 5.75 1.47
CA THR A 281 16.84 6.30 2.63
C THR A 281 18.18 5.59 2.80
N LEU A 282 19.23 6.37 3.10
CA LEU A 282 20.55 5.83 3.44
C LEU A 282 20.41 4.81 4.57
N MET A 283 21.02 3.63 4.41
CA MET A 283 20.76 2.47 5.27
C MET A 283 21.06 2.70 6.77
N SER A 284 22.03 3.55 7.10
CA SER A 284 22.33 3.92 8.50
C SER A 284 21.33 4.90 9.11
N GLN A 285 20.47 5.51 8.29
CA GLN A 285 19.41 6.39 8.73
C GLN A 285 18.11 5.61 8.88
N VAL A 286 17.31 6.05 9.85
CA VAL A 286 15.94 5.56 10.03
C VAL A 286 15.03 6.32 9.08
N ALA A 287 14.14 5.61 8.39
CA ALA A 287 13.06 6.19 7.61
C ALA A 287 11.91 6.61 8.55
N ALA A 288 12.22 7.52 9.47
CA ALA A 288 11.31 7.97 10.52
C ALA A 288 11.36 9.49 10.73
N GLY A 289 10.28 10.02 11.29
CA GLY A 289 10.12 11.44 11.61
C GLY A 289 10.10 12.34 10.37
N LYS A 290 10.17 13.66 10.60
CA LYS A 290 9.95 14.67 9.54
C LYS A 290 10.97 14.64 8.39
N LYS A 291 12.21 14.22 8.64
CA LYS A 291 13.29 14.31 7.65
C LYS A 291 13.30 13.12 6.69
N HIS A 292 13.15 11.92 7.22
CA HIS A 292 13.31 10.67 6.47
C HIS A 292 12.08 9.76 6.54
N GLY A 293 11.09 10.05 7.39
CA GLY A 293 9.88 9.25 7.54
C GLY A 293 8.68 9.72 6.72
N THR A 294 8.73 10.92 6.12
CA THR A 294 7.63 11.46 5.31
C THR A 294 7.32 10.55 4.13
N LEU A 295 6.02 10.26 3.98
CA LEU A 295 5.48 9.50 2.87
C LEU A 295 4.90 10.45 1.81
N SER A 296 5.09 10.08 0.55
CA SER A 296 4.66 10.85 -0.62
C SER A 296 3.30 10.36 -1.10
N GLU A 297 2.43 11.30 -1.47
CA GLU A 297 1.06 11.06 -1.97
C GLU A 297 0.17 10.25 -1.02
N VAL A 298 0.28 10.55 0.28
CA VAL A 298 -0.58 9.98 1.32
C VAL A 298 -1.28 11.13 2.04
N ASP A 299 -2.61 11.15 1.95
CA ASP A 299 -3.42 12.29 2.41
C ASP A 299 -3.81 12.17 3.90
N GLY A 300 -3.76 10.97 4.46
CA GLY A 300 -4.14 10.74 5.85
C GLY A 300 -3.84 9.36 6.38
N VAL A 301 -4.25 9.14 7.62
CA VAL A 301 -4.15 7.89 8.38
C VAL A 301 -5.51 7.59 9.02
N ARG A 302 -5.75 6.35 9.45
CA ARG A 302 -7.04 5.92 10.03
C ARG A 302 -7.45 6.77 11.24
N PHE A 303 -6.53 7.03 12.16
CA PHE A 303 -6.81 7.84 13.34
C PHE A 303 -5.62 8.76 13.70
N PRO A 304 -5.87 9.94 14.29
CA PRO A 304 -4.82 10.80 14.81
C PRO A 304 -4.18 10.14 16.05
N LEU A 305 -2.89 10.42 16.28
CA LEU A 305 -2.13 9.88 17.40
C LEU A 305 -1.58 11.02 18.27
N LYS A 306 -1.75 10.90 19.58
CA LYS A 306 -1.10 11.80 20.57
C LYS A 306 0.36 11.42 20.75
N LYS A 307 1.18 12.37 21.22
CA LYS A 307 2.61 12.12 21.50
C LYS A 307 2.83 10.92 22.44
N SER A 308 2.00 10.77 23.47
CA SER A 308 2.08 9.64 24.41
C SER A 308 1.80 8.31 23.73
N GLU A 309 0.77 8.24 22.89
CA GLU A 309 0.39 7.03 22.14
C GLU A 309 1.48 6.63 21.15
N ILE A 310 2.10 7.60 20.47
CA ILE A 310 3.27 7.34 19.59
C ILE A 310 4.42 6.71 20.39
N ALA A 311 4.73 7.26 21.55
CA ALA A 311 5.80 6.75 22.41
C ALA A 311 5.50 5.33 22.92
N ASP A 312 4.24 5.04 23.25
CA ASP A 312 3.84 3.73 23.74
C ASP A 312 3.83 2.68 22.61
N LEU A 313 3.29 3.01 21.42
CA LEU A 313 3.40 2.15 20.23
C LEU A 313 4.86 1.88 19.84
N GLU A 314 5.75 2.88 19.93
CA GLU A 314 7.18 2.68 19.71
C GLU A 314 7.78 1.71 20.74
N LYS A 315 7.47 1.87 22.04
CA LYS A 315 7.98 0.97 23.10
C LYS A 315 7.53 -0.47 22.87
N MET A 316 6.32 -0.67 22.35
CA MET A 316 5.80 -1.99 21.97
C MET A 316 6.50 -2.59 20.75
N GLY A 317 7.29 -1.81 20.00
CA GLY A 317 8.02 -2.30 18.81
C GLY A 317 7.29 -2.07 17.48
N LEU A 318 6.19 -1.32 17.50
CA LEU A 318 5.45 -0.93 16.29
C LEU A 318 6.06 0.31 15.64
N ILE A 319 5.73 0.49 14.36
CA ILE A 319 6.03 1.68 13.57
C ILE A 319 4.71 2.38 13.21
N PRO A 320 4.22 3.31 14.05
CA PRO A 320 2.99 4.03 13.76
C PRO A 320 3.18 5.02 12.62
N MET A 321 2.18 5.10 11.76
CA MET A 321 2.02 6.22 10.84
C MET A 321 1.33 7.37 11.57
N VAL A 322 1.87 8.58 11.42
CA VAL A 322 1.34 9.79 12.04
C VAL A 322 1.06 10.83 10.97
N ASN A 323 -0.04 11.58 11.09
CA ASN A 323 -0.34 12.71 10.22
C ASN A 323 -0.08 14.02 10.97
N GLU A 324 1.06 14.64 10.69
CA GLU A 324 1.51 15.85 11.36
C GLU A 324 2.07 16.86 10.37
N TYR A 325 1.82 18.15 10.59
CA TYR A 325 2.26 19.21 9.67
C TYR A 325 1.79 19.02 8.23
N SER A 326 0.56 18.51 8.05
CA SER A 326 -0.04 18.20 6.74
C SER A 326 0.77 17.18 5.92
N LYS A 327 1.50 16.29 6.62
CA LYS A 327 2.28 15.22 6.02
C LYS A 327 2.13 13.95 6.83
N VAL A 328 1.90 12.84 6.15
CA VAL A 328 1.97 11.52 6.77
C VAL A 328 3.42 11.07 6.87
N MET A 329 3.83 10.52 8.00
CA MET A 329 5.17 9.99 8.20
C MET A 329 5.20 8.78 9.13
N ALA A 330 6.17 7.90 8.92
CA ALA A 330 6.48 6.83 9.85
C ALA A 330 7.21 7.37 11.08
N PHE A 331 6.86 6.88 12.27
CA PHE A 331 7.42 7.38 13.53
C PHE A 331 7.90 6.26 14.45
N SER A 332 8.97 5.55 14.05
CA SER A 332 9.70 4.61 14.91
C SER A 332 10.94 4.09 14.17
N ALA A 333 11.91 3.63 14.93
CA ALA A 333 13.10 2.93 14.43
C ALA A 333 13.08 1.42 14.75
N LYS A 334 12.00 0.93 15.35
CA LYS A 334 11.98 -0.35 16.05
C LYS A 334 11.81 -1.57 15.15
N THR A 335 12.25 -2.70 15.67
CA THR A 335 11.96 -4.05 15.19
C THR A 335 11.09 -4.77 16.22
N LEU A 336 10.61 -5.97 15.91
CA LEU A 336 9.90 -6.81 16.89
C LEU A 336 10.84 -7.45 17.94
N PHE A 337 12.16 -7.26 17.82
CA PHE A 337 13.11 -7.72 18.83
C PHE A 337 13.05 -6.82 20.06
N ASN A 338 12.84 -7.41 21.24
CA ASN A 338 12.78 -6.69 22.53
C ASN A 338 13.84 -7.16 23.55
N GLY A 339 14.81 -7.97 23.14
CA GLY A 339 15.91 -8.40 24.01
C GLY A 339 16.94 -7.31 24.30
N ASP A 340 17.93 -7.62 25.14
CA ASP A 340 18.88 -6.63 25.70
C ASP A 340 19.75 -5.91 24.66
N ASN A 341 19.97 -6.51 23.48
CA ASN A 341 20.77 -5.90 22.44
C ASN A 341 19.99 -4.78 21.72
N VAL A 342 20.19 -3.55 22.18
CA VAL A 342 19.58 -2.32 21.63
C VAL A 342 19.84 -2.16 20.12
N GLY A 343 20.97 -2.66 19.62
CA GLY A 343 21.27 -2.64 18.18
C GLY A 343 20.28 -3.48 17.37
N LEU A 344 19.89 -4.65 17.88
CA LEU A 344 18.89 -5.52 17.22
C LEU A 344 17.46 -4.99 17.33
N GLN A 345 17.19 -4.11 18.30
CA GLN A 345 15.92 -3.41 18.40
C GLN A 345 15.75 -2.30 17.34
N THR A 346 16.80 -1.95 16.59
CA THR A 346 16.82 -0.82 15.65
C THR A 346 17.04 -1.30 14.21
N TYR A 347 16.06 -1.11 13.32
CA TYR A 347 16.14 -1.70 11.98
C TYR A 347 17.29 -1.15 11.12
N SER A 348 17.67 0.13 11.28
CA SER A 348 18.78 0.71 10.51
C SER A 348 20.11 0.04 10.86
N VAL A 349 20.31 -0.30 12.13
CA VAL A 349 21.48 -1.03 12.62
C VAL A 349 21.52 -2.45 12.03
N VAL A 350 20.41 -3.18 12.12
CA VAL A 350 20.30 -4.54 11.56
C VAL A 350 20.60 -4.54 10.06
N ARG A 351 20.02 -3.61 9.30
CA ARG A 351 20.27 -3.47 7.86
C ARG A 351 21.74 -3.19 7.54
N VAL A 352 22.39 -2.29 8.30
CA VAL A 352 23.83 -2.00 8.13
C VAL A 352 24.67 -3.25 8.36
N PHE A 353 24.40 -4.01 9.42
CA PHE A 353 25.12 -5.26 9.70
C PHE A 353 24.89 -6.32 8.62
N ASP A 354 23.65 -6.50 8.16
CA ASP A 354 23.33 -7.44 7.09
C ASP A 354 24.03 -7.07 5.77
N TYR A 355 24.09 -5.78 5.43
CA TYR A 355 24.80 -5.30 4.25
C TYR A 355 26.32 -5.52 4.35
N ILE A 356 26.95 -5.10 5.45
CA ILE A 356 28.40 -5.29 5.63
C ILE A 356 28.75 -6.77 5.59
N THR A 357 27.94 -7.62 6.23
CA THR A 357 28.11 -9.07 6.21
C THR A 357 28.06 -9.61 4.78
N LYS A 358 27.07 -9.21 3.98
CA LYS A 358 26.95 -9.61 2.56
C LYS A 358 28.18 -9.20 1.75
N VAL A 359 28.66 -7.97 1.90
CA VAL A 359 29.84 -7.50 1.15
C VAL A 359 31.10 -8.27 1.55
N LEU A 360 31.29 -8.54 2.84
CA LEU A 360 32.44 -9.33 3.32
C LEU A 360 32.37 -10.78 2.84
N ILE A 361 31.18 -11.40 2.78
CA ILE A 361 31.00 -12.75 2.24
C ILE A 361 31.38 -12.79 0.76
N ASP A 362 30.86 -11.89 -0.08
CA ASP A 362 31.23 -11.83 -1.51
C ASP A 362 32.75 -11.64 -1.67
N PHE A 363 33.35 -10.74 -0.89
CA PHE A 363 34.79 -10.51 -0.93
C PHE A 363 35.61 -11.76 -0.56
N LEU A 364 35.27 -12.42 0.56
CA LEU A 364 35.99 -13.59 1.05
C LEU A 364 35.78 -14.81 0.13
N ASN A 365 34.58 -14.99 -0.43
CA ASN A 365 34.30 -16.06 -1.39
C ASN A 365 35.19 -15.97 -2.63
N ARG A 366 35.47 -14.75 -3.13
CA ARG A 366 36.38 -14.54 -4.27
C ARG A 366 37.84 -14.85 -3.97
N ARG A 367 38.19 -14.87 -2.68
CA ARG A 367 39.54 -15.14 -2.16
C ARG A 367 39.68 -16.57 -1.62
N ALA A 368 38.61 -17.37 -1.70
CA ALA A 368 38.65 -18.77 -1.33
C ALA A 368 39.68 -19.53 -2.19
N PHE A 369 40.28 -20.58 -1.61
CA PHE A 369 41.34 -21.39 -2.21
C PHE A 369 42.69 -20.68 -2.46
N GLU A 370 42.85 -19.42 -2.04
CA GLU A 370 44.18 -18.81 -1.93
C GLU A 370 44.92 -19.38 -0.70
N ASN A 371 46.24 -19.57 -0.81
CA ASN A 371 47.05 -20.00 0.33
C ASN A 371 47.04 -18.91 1.41
N PHE A 372 46.59 -19.28 2.62
CA PHE A 372 46.54 -18.37 3.76
C PHE A 372 47.91 -18.27 4.46
N ASP A 373 48.86 -17.61 3.80
CA ASP A 373 50.16 -17.28 4.38
C ASP A 373 50.20 -15.86 4.99
N TYR A 374 51.35 -15.46 5.52
CA TYR A 374 51.53 -14.14 6.14
C TYR A 374 51.25 -12.97 5.17
N ASN A 375 51.61 -13.11 3.89
CA ASN A 375 51.44 -12.07 2.88
C ASN A 375 49.96 -11.96 2.49
N THR A 376 49.32 -13.10 2.18
CA THR A 376 47.88 -13.16 1.86
C THR A 376 47.04 -12.63 3.01
N LYS A 377 47.34 -13.06 4.25
CA LYS A 377 46.67 -12.54 5.44
C LYS A 377 46.76 -11.01 5.55
N ASN A 378 47.96 -10.46 5.37
CA ASN A 378 48.15 -9.00 5.45
C ASN A 378 47.44 -8.25 4.31
N ASP A 379 47.43 -8.80 3.10
CA ASP A 379 46.74 -8.21 1.96
C ASP A 379 45.21 -8.22 2.15
N LEU A 380 44.64 -9.37 2.53
CA LEU A 380 43.22 -9.50 2.85
C LEU A 380 42.81 -8.54 3.97
N LYS A 381 43.60 -8.48 5.05
CA LYS A 381 43.35 -7.56 6.17
C LYS A 381 43.35 -6.11 5.69
N LYS A 382 44.31 -5.70 4.85
CA LYS A 382 44.38 -4.33 4.30
C LYS A 382 43.16 -4.01 3.44
N GLN A 383 42.69 -4.94 2.61
CA GLN A 383 41.51 -4.73 1.77
C GLN A 383 40.22 -4.64 2.59
N ILE A 384 40.06 -5.49 3.60
CA ILE A 384 38.94 -5.42 4.55
C ILE A 384 38.94 -4.08 5.28
N ILE A 385 40.08 -3.66 5.83
CA ILE A 385 40.22 -2.37 6.52
C ILE A 385 39.89 -1.22 5.57
N LYS A 386 40.41 -1.22 4.34
CA LYS A 386 40.12 -0.20 3.33
C LYS A 386 38.62 -0.10 3.01
N PHE A 387 37.92 -1.24 2.92
CA PHE A 387 36.48 -1.25 2.74
C PHE A 387 35.77 -0.67 3.96
N LEU A 388 36.09 -1.14 5.17
CA LEU A 388 35.47 -0.66 6.40
C LEU A 388 35.71 0.84 6.62
N ASP A 389 36.91 1.34 6.34
CA ASP A 389 37.24 2.78 6.33
C ASP A 389 36.37 3.56 5.35
N SER A 390 36.08 3.00 4.16
CA SER A 390 35.25 3.69 3.15
C SER A 390 33.78 3.88 3.57
N VAL A 391 33.30 3.06 4.51
CA VAL A 391 31.94 3.10 5.07
C VAL A 391 31.89 3.65 6.50
N THR A 392 33.03 4.11 7.03
CA THR A 392 33.17 4.68 8.38
C THR A 392 33.22 6.20 8.34
N GLY A 393 32.59 6.84 9.33
CA GLY A 393 32.67 8.27 9.56
C GLY A 393 31.37 9.04 9.29
N PRO A 394 31.38 10.38 9.48
CA PRO A 394 30.17 11.19 9.46
C PRO A 394 29.36 11.03 8.17
N GLY A 395 28.07 10.70 8.31
CA GLY A 395 27.17 10.48 7.18
C GLY A 395 27.38 9.17 6.41
N LYS A 396 28.20 8.25 6.94
CA LYS A 396 28.42 6.91 6.38
C LYS A 396 27.59 5.84 7.12
N LEU A 397 27.96 4.57 6.96
CA LEU A 397 27.18 3.45 7.49
C LEU A 397 27.47 3.18 8.97
N ILE A 398 28.74 3.31 9.38
CA ILE A 398 29.19 3.04 10.74
C ILE A 398 30.03 4.20 11.29
N GLU A 399 30.04 4.32 12.62
CA GLU A 399 30.81 5.36 13.32
C GLU A 399 32.28 4.96 13.46
N LYS A 400 32.53 3.70 13.85
CA LYS A 400 33.88 3.14 14.03
C LYS A 400 33.85 1.61 13.96
N PHE A 401 35.01 1.01 13.71
CA PHE A 401 35.20 -0.44 13.76
C PHE A 401 36.58 -0.82 14.33
N SER A 402 36.71 -2.08 14.72
CA SER A 402 37.98 -2.71 15.10
C SER A 402 37.98 -4.17 14.65
N VAL A 403 39.05 -4.60 13.98
CA VAL A 403 39.26 -6.00 13.63
C VAL A 403 39.91 -6.70 14.83
N MET A 404 39.12 -7.46 15.58
CA MET A 404 39.52 -8.10 16.83
C MET A 404 40.35 -9.36 16.55
N ARG A 405 39.92 -10.14 15.56
CA ARG A 405 40.55 -11.41 15.21
C ARG A 405 40.60 -11.56 13.71
N PHE A 406 41.76 -11.95 13.20
CA PHE A 406 41.89 -12.43 11.83
C PHE A 406 43.00 -13.48 11.77
N GLU A 407 42.64 -14.76 11.93
CA GLU A 407 43.60 -15.86 12.03
C GLU A 407 43.03 -17.19 11.59
N GLN A 408 43.92 -18.07 11.12
CA GLN A 408 43.60 -19.45 10.78
C GLN A 408 43.40 -20.28 12.05
N ASP A 409 42.45 -21.20 12.03
CA ASP A 409 42.25 -22.16 13.10
C ASP A 409 43.49 -23.07 13.24
N LYS A 410 43.86 -23.39 14.48
CA LYS A 410 45.09 -24.14 14.78
C LYS A 410 44.96 -25.62 14.43
N ASP A 411 43.74 -26.16 14.53
CA ASP A 411 43.44 -27.58 14.32
C ASP A 411 42.88 -27.81 12.90
N GLN A 412 42.11 -26.85 12.36
CA GLN A 412 41.52 -26.89 11.02
C GLN A 412 42.07 -25.79 10.10
N LYS A 413 43.16 -26.06 9.38
CA LYS A 413 43.83 -25.05 8.53
C LYS A 413 42.96 -24.49 7.40
N ASP A 414 41.89 -25.16 7.03
CA ASP A 414 40.90 -24.69 6.06
C ASP A 414 39.93 -23.63 6.63
N LYS A 415 39.95 -23.40 7.95
CA LYS A 415 39.06 -22.45 8.62
C LYS A 415 39.81 -21.19 9.05
N VAL A 416 39.25 -20.02 8.74
CA VAL A 416 39.78 -18.70 9.12
C VAL A 416 38.71 -17.94 9.90
N TYR A 417 39.08 -17.43 11.07
CA TYR A 417 38.22 -16.56 11.88
C TYR A 417 38.44 -15.10 11.48
N LEU A 418 37.34 -14.37 11.30
CA LEU A 418 37.32 -12.91 11.12
C LEU A 418 36.29 -12.33 12.09
N ASP A 419 36.77 -11.70 13.15
CA ASP A 419 35.92 -11.04 14.15
C ASP A 419 36.09 -9.54 14.01
N ILE A 420 35.00 -8.85 13.69
CA ILE A 420 34.96 -7.39 13.53
C ILE A 420 33.97 -6.84 14.54
N HIS A 421 34.44 -5.95 15.40
CA HIS A 421 33.59 -5.14 16.25
C HIS A 421 33.23 -3.84 15.51
N MET A 422 31.95 -3.52 15.39
CA MET A 422 31.46 -2.33 14.69
C MET A 422 30.50 -1.56 15.58
N VAL A 423 30.60 -0.23 15.54
CA VAL A 423 29.67 0.67 16.23
C VAL A 423 28.84 1.40 15.17
N PRO A 424 27.54 1.11 15.08
CA PRO A 424 26.63 1.75 14.12
C PRO A 424 26.15 3.11 14.66
N TYR A 425 25.52 3.89 13.79
CA TYR A 425 24.80 5.09 14.20
C TYR A 425 23.47 4.74 14.86
N PHE A 426 23.20 5.35 16.01
CA PHE A 426 21.89 5.30 16.65
C PHE A 426 21.14 6.62 16.41
N PRO A 427 19.83 6.56 16.11
CA PRO A 427 19.02 7.76 15.99
C PRO A 427 18.85 8.44 17.36
N ALA A 428 18.97 9.77 17.38
CA ALA A 428 18.62 10.55 18.56
C ALA A 428 17.11 10.50 18.79
N LYS A 429 16.68 10.21 20.02
CA LYS A 429 15.26 10.06 20.38
C LYS A 429 14.70 11.26 21.14
N ASN A 430 15.39 11.68 22.19
CA ASN A 430 14.93 12.74 23.09
C ASN A 430 15.96 13.88 23.14
N PHE A 431 15.46 15.12 23.11
CA PHE A 431 16.26 16.31 23.38
C PHE A 431 15.93 16.77 24.79
N MET A 432 16.91 16.74 25.69
CA MET A 432 16.78 17.33 27.02
C MET A 432 17.03 18.83 26.94
N ILE A 433 16.06 19.62 27.37
CA ILE A 433 16.20 21.08 27.47
C ILE A 433 16.29 21.42 28.95
N ALA A 434 17.45 21.88 29.38
CA ALA A 434 17.64 22.48 30.69
C ALA A 434 17.61 24.00 30.54
N LEU A 435 16.65 24.66 31.20
CA LEU A 435 16.59 26.12 31.26
C LEU A 435 17.00 26.56 32.67
N THR A 436 18.08 27.32 32.76
CA THR A 436 18.55 27.95 34.01
C THR A 436 18.18 29.43 33.99
N GLY A 437 17.41 29.87 34.98
CA GLY A 437 17.04 31.28 35.15
C GLY A 437 17.73 31.89 36.37
N GLN A 438 18.24 33.12 36.23
CA GLN A 438 18.83 33.91 37.31
C GLN A 438 17.96 35.12 37.64
N LYS A 439 18.00 35.55 38.91
CA LYS A 439 17.51 36.86 39.33
C LYS A 439 18.66 37.58 40.05
N GLY A 440 19.35 38.48 39.36
CA GLY A 440 20.42 39.33 39.91
C GLY A 440 21.82 39.05 39.35
N ASP A 441 22.62 40.12 39.25
CA ASP A 441 23.94 40.24 38.58
C ASP A 441 25.11 39.46 39.25
N ASP A 442 24.96 38.17 39.54
CA ASP A 442 26.09 37.36 40.03
C ASP A 442 26.20 36.03 39.28
N LEU A 443 27.17 35.92 38.36
CA LEU A 443 27.40 34.78 37.49
C LEU A 443 27.85 33.49 38.21
N ASP A 444 28.24 33.56 39.49
CA ASP A 444 28.90 32.44 40.18
C ASP A 444 28.12 31.84 41.38
N ALA A 445 26.85 32.21 41.60
CA ALA A 445 26.07 31.72 42.75
C ALA A 445 24.77 30.96 42.39
N ALA A 446 24.92 29.64 42.29
CA ALA A 446 23.96 28.54 42.50
C ALA A 446 22.71 28.34 41.61
N ALA A 447 22.81 27.29 40.79
CA ALA A 447 21.92 26.12 40.66
C ALA A 447 20.41 26.28 40.99
N TRP A 448 19.62 26.58 39.95
CA TRP A 448 18.26 26.05 39.82
C TRP A 448 18.12 25.44 38.42
N ALA A 449 18.11 24.10 38.36
CA ALA A 449 17.93 23.35 37.12
C ALA A 449 16.46 22.96 36.99
N ALA A 450 15.72 23.64 36.10
CA ALA A 450 14.48 23.09 35.61
C ALA A 450 14.83 22.09 34.50
N GLU A 451 14.88 20.81 34.85
CA GLU A 451 15.14 19.73 33.91
C GLU A 451 13.81 19.33 33.26
N TYR A 452 13.62 19.71 32.00
CA TYR A 452 12.48 19.25 31.21
C TYR A 452 12.90 17.98 30.47
N ALA A 453 12.75 16.83 31.12
CA ALA A 453 12.80 15.53 30.45
C ALA A 453 11.53 15.39 29.59
N GLN A 454 11.66 15.49 28.26
CA GLN A 454 10.62 14.97 27.37
C GLN A 454 10.75 13.43 27.40
N GLN A 455 9.86 12.78 28.16
CA GLN A 455 9.69 11.33 28.14
C GLN A 455 9.03 10.85 26.87
#